data_AF-A0A4Y8TRJ0-F1
#
_entry.id   AF-A0A4Y8TRJ0-F1
#
_cell.length_a   1.000
_cell.length_b   1.000
_cell.length_c   1.000
_cell.angle_alpha   90.00
_cell.angle_beta   90.00
_cell.angle_gamma   90.00
#
_symmetry.space_group_name_H-M   'P 1'
#
loop_
_entity.id
_entity.type
_entity.pdbx_description
1 polymer ?
#
loop_
_entity_poly.entity_id
_entity_poly.type
_entity_poly.pdbx_seq_one_letter_code
_entity_poly.pdbx_strand_id
1 'polypeptide(L)'
;MASRKPAKKKPAQGHPARRSGASNVPFESEVRQALQPFKSSLFRHFHEEGQAASETRAALEGLTTLLTVHAQLRKSVDVKTLDPSILGEQLGHLTSLGKEVSEASAAILKHYLTFLGTTANFGGSVDDFKQTFEFLSRMAGDSPIVAPYLEDEEANGILESMPFVFAARELISWVGDGKPTTPAGVLTGATLQDAAGALGLFVKVDESAEVPQESEWEPEDGTVVPSLADIPRLSAYWDALIGTAMLRYQAPNATPTESLSDALLASSGQGARLVKELIAEVLYSHILINTLQKPGKAQIAEMVAGVLSNAASSTPPRTEFALQVPSEDDLPAEQHHLIAGLEEVVPQVESLLRVFEREGLVEINEEITVPVALRSSLERALTKVSDHVLNDSQQDTDSDA
;
A
#
# COMPACT_ATOMS: atom_id res chain seq x y z
N MET A 1 -0.58 -90.52 22.63
CA MET A 1 -1.14 -89.43 21.83
C MET A 1 -1.66 -88.35 22.76
N ALA A 2 -1.19 -87.10 22.60
CA ALA A 2 -1.90 -85.82 22.79
C ALA A 2 -0.86 -84.73 23.01
N SER A 3 -0.57 -84.01 21.93
CA SER A 3 0.45 -82.97 21.80
C SER A 3 -0.05 -81.63 22.37
N ARG A 4 0.78 -80.97 23.18
CA ARG A 4 0.57 -79.60 23.68
C ARG A 4 0.93 -78.59 22.59
N LYS A 5 -0.04 -77.80 22.13
CA LYS A 5 0.18 -76.58 21.31
C LYS A 5 0.22 -75.33 22.21
N PRO A 6 1.23 -74.44 22.08
CA PRO A 6 1.24 -73.15 22.75
C PRO A 6 0.45 -72.07 21.98
N ALA A 7 0.00 -71.06 22.70
CA ALA A 7 -0.90 -70.00 22.26
C ALA A 7 -0.28 -69.07 21.18
N LYS A 8 -1.10 -68.72 20.18
CA LYS A 8 -0.80 -67.71 19.13
C LYS A 8 -0.68 -66.32 19.76
N LYS A 9 0.50 -65.69 19.66
CA LYS A 9 0.70 -64.24 19.90
C LYS A 9 -0.05 -63.43 18.83
N LYS A 10 -0.83 -62.43 19.26
CA LYS A 10 -1.43 -61.40 18.40
C LYS A 10 -0.32 -60.54 17.75
N PRO A 11 -0.42 -60.19 16.47
CA PRO A 11 0.49 -59.21 15.86
C PRO A 11 0.19 -57.81 16.43
N ALA A 12 1.23 -57.15 16.94
CA ALA A 12 1.15 -55.76 17.35
C ALA A 12 0.95 -54.88 16.10
N GLN A 13 -0.05 -54.01 16.14
CA GLN A 13 -0.21 -52.91 15.18
C GLN A 13 0.99 -51.96 15.35
N GLY A 14 1.86 -51.91 14.34
CA GLY A 14 2.97 -50.97 14.29
C GLY A 14 2.50 -49.60 13.77
N HIS A 15 2.96 -48.54 14.43
CA HIS A 15 2.76 -47.14 14.03
C HIS A 15 3.29 -46.85 12.61
N PRO A 16 2.68 -45.91 11.85
CA PRO A 16 3.02 -45.63 10.45
C PRO A 16 4.45 -45.10 10.19
N ALA A 17 5.20 -44.78 11.24
CA ALA A 17 6.53 -44.16 11.16
C ALA A 17 7.68 -45.13 10.77
N ARG A 18 7.38 -46.38 10.37
CA ARG A 18 8.39 -47.37 9.93
C ARG A 18 8.19 -47.85 8.49
N ARG A 19 7.84 -46.95 7.57
CA ARG A 19 8.12 -47.19 6.15
C ARG A 19 9.55 -46.77 5.85
N SER A 20 10.41 -47.77 5.61
CA SER A 20 11.74 -47.61 5.01
C SER A 20 11.56 -47.10 3.58
N GLY A 21 11.63 -45.78 3.42
CA GLY A 21 11.41 -45.09 2.15
C GLY A 21 10.99 -43.62 2.33
N ALA A 22 11.40 -42.97 3.42
CA ALA A 22 11.30 -41.51 3.50
C ALA A 22 12.31 -40.95 2.49
N SER A 23 11.82 -40.20 1.50
CA SER A 23 12.66 -39.39 0.64
C SER A 23 13.50 -38.49 1.55
N ASN A 24 14.81 -38.71 1.63
CA ASN A 24 15.70 -37.73 2.24
C ASN A 24 15.65 -36.49 1.34
N VAL A 25 14.86 -35.50 1.73
CA VAL A 25 14.89 -34.18 1.12
C VAL A 25 16.32 -33.65 1.32
N PRO A 26 17.06 -33.31 0.26
CA PRO A 26 18.42 -32.82 0.39
C PRO A 26 18.49 -31.65 1.38
N PHE A 27 19.54 -31.63 2.23
CA PHE A 27 19.79 -30.62 3.25
C PHE A 27 18.85 -30.54 4.47
N GLU A 28 17.70 -31.23 4.51
CA GLU A 28 16.75 -31.08 5.64
C GLU A 28 17.38 -31.43 7.00
N SER A 29 18.10 -32.56 7.09
CA SER A 29 18.78 -32.97 8.32
C SER A 29 19.87 -31.99 8.75
N GLU A 30 20.57 -31.39 7.79
CA GLU A 30 21.66 -30.45 8.03
C GLU A 30 21.11 -29.10 8.52
N VAL A 31 20.02 -28.61 7.93
CA VAL A 31 19.29 -27.42 8.39
C VAL A 31 18.75 -27.62 9.80
N ARG A 32 18.09 -28.76 10.08
CA ARG A 32 17.60 -29.08 11.43
C ARG A 32 18.72 -29.14 12.47
N GLN A 33 19.89 -29.65 12.08
CA GLN A 33 21.07 -29.68 12.93
C GLN A 33 21.62 -28.26 13.17
N ALA A 34 21.71 -27.43 12.12
CA ALA A 34 22.17 -26.06 12.20
C ALA A 34 21.23 -25.16 13.04
N LEU A 35 19.93 -25.46 13.09
CA LEU A 35 18.94 -24.76 13.93
C LEU A 35 18.92 -25.21 15.39
N GLN A 36 19.50 -26.37 15.75
CA GLN A 36 19.47 -26.87 17.14
C GLN A 36 19.95 -25.85 18.18
N PRO A 37 21.04 -25.09 17.96
CA PRO A 37 21.52 -24.10 18.92
C PRO A 37 20.49 -23.00 19.24
N PHE A 38 19.57 -22.72 18.30
CA PHE A 38 18.59 -21.64 18.39
C PHE A 38 17.21 -22.12 18.83
N LYS A 39 16.99 -23.43 19.00
CA LYS A 39 15.66 -24.03 19.13
C LYS A 39 14.80 -23.41 20.23
N SER A 40 15.36 -23.20 21.42
CA SER A 40 14.62 -22.65 22.57
C SER A 40 14.34 -21.16 22.41
N SER A 41 15.31 -20.39 21.91
CA SER A 41 15.18 -18.96 21.68
C SER A 41 14.24 -18.64 20.51
N LEU A 42 14.29 -19.45 19.44
CA LEU A 42 13.36 -19.38 18.31
C LEU A 42 11.93 -19.66 18.76
N PHE A 43 11.72 -20.73 19.54
CA PHE A 43 10.39 -21.03 20.07
C PHE A 43 9.85 -19.87 20.89
N ARG A 44 10.67 -19.26 21.77
CA ARG A 44 10.25 -18.10 22.54
C ARG A 44 9.96 -16.87 21.66
N HIS A 45 10.75 -16.65 20.62
CA HIS A 45 10.60 -15.48 19.74
C HIS A 45 9.38 -15.57 18.82
N PHE A 46 9.00 -16.78 18.42
CA PHE A 46 7.81 -17.06 17.61
C PHE A 46 6.53 -17.29 18.43
N HIS A 47 6.61 -17.28 19.76
CA HIS A 47 5.46 -17.55 20.61
C HIS A 47 4.80 -16.26 21.07
N GLU A 48 3.57 -16.03 20.62
CA GLU A 48 2.74 -14.90 21.05
C GLU A 48 1.94 -15.22 22.32
N GLU A 49 1.67 -14.20 23.13
CA GLU A 49 0.91 -14.35 24.37
C GLU A 49 -0.54 -14.74 24.06
N GLY A 50 -0.99 -15.88 24.60
CA GLY A 50 -2.32 -16.44 24.32
C GLY A 50 -2.38 -17.41 23.14
N GLN A 51 -1.30 -17.58 22.37
CA GLN A 51 -1.24 -18.51 21.25
C GLN A 51 -1.04 -19.96 21.70
N ALA A 52 -1.65 -20.93 21.00
CA ALA A 52 -1.41 -22.34 21.28
C ALA A 52 0.00 -22.76 20.86
N ALA A 53 0.72 -23.48 21.73
CA ALA A 53 2.07 -23.98 21.43
C ALA A 53 2.16 -24.89 20.19
N SER A 54 1.04 -25.45 19.71
CA SER A 54 0.98 -26.20 18.45
C SER A 54 1.18 -25.31 17.22
N GLU A 55 0.69 -24.08 17.26
CA GLU A 55 0.81 -23.12 16.15
C GLU A 55 2.23 -22.62 16.02
N THR A 56 2.88 -22.25 17.13
CA THR A 56 4.31 -21.92 17.16
C THR A 56 5.16 -23.07 16.59
N ARG A 57 4.82 -24.33 16.89
CA ARG A 57 5.54 -25.48 16.31
C ARG A 57 5.30 -25.61 14.81
N ALA A 58 4.07 -25.38 14.34
CA ALA A 58 3.76 -25.40 12.91
C ALA A 58 4.54 -24.32 12.15
N ALA A 59 4.61 -23.10 12.70
CA ALA A 59 5.41 -22.00 12.13
C ALA A 59 6.91 -22.36 12.06
N LEU A 60 7.48 -22.98 13.10
CA LEU A 60 8.89 -23.41 13.09
C LEU A 60 9.17 -24.56 12.11
N GLU A 61 8.21 -25.46 11.89
CA GLU A 61 8.32 -26.49 10.86
C GLU A 61 8.20 -25.88 9.45
N GLY A 62 7.34 -24.88 9.27
CA GLY A 62 7.27 -24.05 8.07
C GLY A 62 8.61 -23.36 7.79
N LEU A 63 9.18 -22.70 8.79
CA LEU A 63 10.52 -22.10 8.72
C LEU A 63 11.60 -23.11 8.33
N THR A 64 11.59 -24.31 8.94
CA THR A 64 12.57 -25.37 8.62
C THR A 64 12.44 -25.79 7.16
N THR A 65 11.22 -25.89 6.64
CA THR A 65 10.95 -26.21 5.24
C THR A 65 11.48 -25.11 4.32
N LEU A 66 11.21 -23.84 4.63
CA LEU A 66 11.67 -22.69 3.86
C LEU A 66 13.20 -22.59 3.83
N LEU A 67 13.87 -22.80 4.98
CA LEU A 67 15.33 -22.81 5.04
C LEU A 67 15.94 -24.02 4.30
N THR A 68 15.24 -25.15 4.25
CA THR A 68 15.65 -26.31 3.45
C THR A 68 15.59 -26.01 1.96
N VAL A 69 14.51 -25.39 1.48
CA VAL A 69 14.40 -24.94 0.08
C VAL A 69 15.48 -23.91 -0.24
N HIS A 70 15.69 -22.94 0.65
CA HIS A 70 16.74 -21.93 0.50
C HIS A 70 18.13 -22.57 0.36
N ALA A 71 18.46 -23.54 1.22
CA ALA A 71 19.74 -24.27 1.18
C ALA A 71 19.90 -25.11 -0.10
N GLN A 72 18.81 -25.66 -0.64
CA GLN A 72 18.83 -26.41 -1.90
C GLN A 72 19.18 -25.52 -3.09
N LEU A 73 18.52 -24.35 -3.20
CA LEU A 73 18.77 -23.39 -4.27
C LEU A 73 20.19 -22.81 -4.17
N ARG A 74 20.62 -22.47 -2.96
CA ARG A 74 21.99 -22.00 -2.68
C ARG A 74 23.06 -23.09 -2.79
N LYS A 75 22.68 -24.37 -2.80
CA LYS A 75 23.56 -25.56 -2.76
C LYS A 75 24.48 -25.60 -1.52
N SER A 76 24.10 -24.94 -0.43
CA SER A 76 24.83 -24.92 0.84
C SER A 76 23.91 -24.59 2.01
N VAL A 77 24.24 -25.09 3.21
CA VAL A 77 23.49 -24.80 4.44
C VAL A 77 24.12 -23.64 5.17
N ASP A 78 23.39 -22.53 5.23
CA ASP A 78 23.67 -21.41 6.12
C ASP A 78 22.34 -20.89 6.65
N VAL A 79 22.15 -21.02 7.97
CA VAL A 79 20.93 -20.57 8.64
C VAL A 79 21.09 -19.17 9.23
N LYS A 80 22.26 -18.55 9.13
CA LYS A 80 22.55 -17.23 9.72
C LYS A 80 22.48 -16.09 8.70
N THR A 81 22.41 -16.43 7.42
CA THR A 81 22.23 -15.47 6.33
C THR A 81 21.08 -15.93 5.44
N LEU A 82 20.39 -14.97 4.83
CA LEU A 82 19.41 -15.22 3.78
C LEU A 82 19.86 -14.43 2.57
N ASP A 83 20.26 -15.14 1.51
CA ASP A 83 20.78 -14.53 0.29
C ASP A 83 19.63 -13.91 -0.50
N PRO A 84 19.63 -12.58 -0.76
CA PRO A 84 18.54 -11.92 -1.48
C PRO A 84 18.27 -12.50 -2.87
N SER A 85 19.31 -12.91 -3.59
CA SER A 85 19.16 -13.46 -4.94
C SER A 85 18.44 -14.80 -4.93
N ILE A 86 18.76 -15.66 -3.96
CA ILE A 86 18.13 -16.96 -3.77
C ILE A 86 16.71 -16.81 -3.22
N LEU A 87 16.48 -15.83 -2.34
CA LEU A 87 15.14 -15.52 -1.84
C LEU A 87 14.19 -15.11 -2.97
N GLY A 88 14.67 -14.34 -3.95
CA GLY A 88 13.91 -13.97 -5.15
C GLY A 88 13.41 -15.19 -5.92
N GLU A 89 14.30 -16.15 -6.19
CA GLU A 89 13.93 -17.41 -6.85
C GLU A 89 12.96 -18.24 -5.99
N GLN A 90 13.25 -18.37 -4.69
CA GLN A 90 12.44 -19.15 -3.76
C GLN A 90 11.00 -18.63 -3.67
N LEU A 91 10.82 -17.34 -3.40
CA LEU A 91 9.50 -16.74 -3.26
C LEU A 91 8.77 -16.65 -4.61
N GLY A 92 9.51 -16.43 -5.70
CA GLY A 92 8.95 -16.50 -7.06
C GLY A 92 8.31 -17.86 -7.37
N HIS A 93 8.96 -18.97 -6.96
CA HIS A 93 8.35 -20.30 -7.07
C HIS A 93 7.11 -20.46 -6.20
N LEU A 94 7.09 -19.89 -4.99
CA LEU A 94 5.93 -19.98 -4.09
C LEU A 94 4.74 -19.16 -4.59
N THR A 95 4.97 -18.05 -5.31
CA THR A 95 3.90 -17.27 -5.95
C THR A 95 3.09 -18.11 -6.94
N SER A 96 3.71 -19.10 -7.60
CA SER A 96 2.99 -20.04 -8.48
C SER A 96 2.02 -20.97 -7.76
N LEU A 97 2.17 -21.13 -6.43
CA LEU A 97 1.28 -21.91 -5.58
C LEU A 97 0.17 -21.05 -4.95
N GLY A 98 0.24 -19.73 -5.09
CA GLY A 98 -0.72 -18.76 -4.56
C GLY A 98 -0.02 -17.59 -3.88
N LYS A 99 -0.57 -16.38 -4.08
CA LYS A 99 -0.04 -15.13 -3.49
C LYS A 99 0.04 -15.20 -1.95
N GLU A 100 -1.04 -15.65 -1.32
CA GLU A 100 -1.14 -15.83 0.14
C GLU A 100 -0.07 -16.77 0.71
N VAL A 101 0.30 -17.82 -0.05
CA VAL A 101 1.35 -18.77 0.34
C VAL A 101 2.72 -18.12 0.30
N SER A 102 2.99 -17.31 -0.74
CA SER A 102 4.22 -16.54 -0.88
C SER A 102 4.34 -15.48 0.23
N GLU A 103 3.26 -14.73 0.51
CA GLU A 103 3.19 -13.72 1.56
C GLU A 103 3.41 -14.33 2.96
N ALA A 104 2.68 -15.40 3.30
CA ALA A 104 2.86 -16.08 4.58
C ALA A 104 4.29 -16.64 4.74
N SER A 105 4.88 -17.15 3.65
CA SER A 105 6.26 -17.67 3.66
C SER A 105 7.29 -16.55 3.85
N ALA A 106 7.10 -15.41 3.18
CA ALA A 106 7.92 -14.23 3.35
C ALA A 106 7.82 -13.68 4.78
N ALA A 107 6.61 -13.66 5.37
CA ALA A 107 6.40 -13.24 6.75
C ALA A 107 7.15 -14.14 7.76
N ILE A 108 7.11 -15.46 7.57
CA ILE A 108 7.88 -16.41 8.43
C ILE A 108 9.40 -16.17 8.30
N LEU A 109 9.91 -15.97 7.09
CA LEU A 109 11.32 -15.67 6.85
C LEU A 109 11.72 -14.30 7.43
N LYS A 110 10.84 -13.30 7.32
CA LYS A 110 11.04 -11.97 7.92
C LYS A 110 11.13 -12.08 9.44
N HIS A 111 10.20 -12.80 10.08
CA HIS A 111 10.22 -13.02 11.53
C HIS A 111 11.50 -13.74 11.96
N TYR A 112 11.97 -14.71 11.17
CA TYR A 112 13.26 -15.36 11.41
C TYR A 112 14.46 -14.41 11.26
N LEU A 113 14.45 -13.53 10.25
CA LEU A 113 15.49 -12.52 10.09
C LEU A 113 15.52 -11.55 11.29
N THR A 114 14.35 -11.09 11.76
CA THR A 114 14.21 -10.30 12.99
C THR A 114 14.80 -11.02 14.20
N PHE A 115 14.54 -12.33 14.34
CA PHE A 115 15.17 -13.15 15.39
C PHE A 115 16.71 -13.10 15.28
N LEU A 116 17.28 -13.30 14.09
CA LEU A 116 18.73 -13.26 13.89
C LEU A 116 19.33 -11.90 14.23
N GLY A 117 18.65 -10.81 13.83
CA GLY A 117 19.09 -9.44 14.14
C GLY A 117 19.02 -9.11 15.63
N THR A 118 17.87 -9.36 16.26
CA THR A 118 17.64 -9.07 17.70
C THR A 118 18.50 -9.93 18.63
N THR A 119 18.94 -11.10 18.18
CA THR A 119 19.82 -11.99 18.96
C THR A 119 21.29 -11.90 18.56
N ALA A 120 21.66 -10.94 17.69
CA ALA A 120 23.02 -10.75 17.17
C ALA A 120 23.63 -12.04 16.56
N ASN A 121 22.80 -12.88 15.95
CA ASN A 121 23.20 -14.12 15.28
C ASN A 121 23.26 -14.00 13.76
N PHE A 122 22.85 -12.86 13.20
CA PHE A 122 22.96 -12.60 11.77
C PHE A 122 24.43 -12.62 11.32
N GLY A 123 24.71 -13.39 10.26
CA GLY A 123 26.06 -13.64 9.78
C GLY A 123 26.56 -12.69 8.69
N GLY A 124 25.68 -11.85 8.13
CA GLY A 124 25.99 -10.90 7.06
C GLY A 124 26.29 -9.48 7.56
N SER A 125 26.42 -8.54 6.63
CA SER A 125 26.59 -7.12 6.95
C SER A 125 25.28 -6.45 7.35
N VAL A 126 25.34 -5.27 7.96
CA VAL A 126 24.13 -4.48 8.29
C VAL A 126 23.35 -4.12 7.02
N ASP A 127 24.04 -3.87 5.91
CA ASP A 127 23.40 -3.55 4.64
C ASP A 127 22.70 -4.78 4.05
N ASP A 128 23.30 -5.97 4.13
CA ASP A 128 22.65 -7.22 3.75
C ASP A 128 21.38 -7.45 4.58
N PHE A 129 21.45 -7.21 5.89
CA PHE A 129 20.28 -7.34 6.77
C PHE A 129 19.14 -6.43 6.32
N LYS A 130 19.42 -5.14 6.07
CA LYS A 130 18.43 -4.16 5.64
C LYS A 130 17.80 -4.55 4.30
N GLN A 131 18.61 -4.89 3.30
CA GLN A 131 18.13 -5.27 1.98
C GLN A 131 17.24 -6.53 2.04
N THR A 132 17.68 -7.56 2.76
CA THR A 132 16.89 -8.80 2.95
C THR A 132 15.61 -8.51 3.72
N PHE A 133 15.65 -7.66 4.75
CA PHE A 133 14.47 -7.31 5.55
C PHE A 133 13.44 -6.52 4.72
N GLU A 134 13.89 -5.53 3.94
CA GLU A 134 13.02 -4.76 3.04
C GLU A 134 12.40 -5.66 1.96
N PHE A 135 13.21 -6.54 1.34
CA PHE A 135 12.72 -7.51 0.36
C PHE A 135 11.64 -8.42 0.94
N LEU A 136 11.90 -9.03 2.10
CA LEU A 136 10.95 -9.92 2.78
C LEU A 136 9.70 -9.16 3.25
N SER A 137 9.83 -7.90 3.66
CA SER A 137 8.69 -7.08 4.06
C SER A 137 7.75 -6.81 2.88
N ARG A 138 8.31 -6.39 1.73
CA ARG A 138 7.52 -6.23 0.50
C ARG A 138 6.84 -7.53 0.09
N MET A 139 7.54 -8.65 0.21
CA MET A 139 6.99 -9.94 -0.18
C MET A 139 5.97 -10.50 0.80
N ALA A 140 6.04 -10.11 2.07
CA ALA A 140 5.04 -10.43 3.09
C ALA A 140 3.77 -9.58 2.96
N GLY A 141 3.73 -8.64 2.01
CA GLY A 141 2.65 -7.68 1.87
C GLY A 141 2.67 -6.58 2.92
N ASP A 142 3.79 -6.39 3.63
CA ASP A 142 3.92 -5.26 4.54
C ASP A 142 3.94 -3.96 3.74
N SER A 143 3.22 -2.98 4.27
CA SER A 143 3.30 -1.61 3.80
C SER A 143 4.74 -1.10 3.93
N PRO A 144 5.37 -0.60 2.85
CA PRO A 144 6.69 0.01 2.94
C PRO A 144 6.63 1.40 3.60
N ILE A 145 5.43 1.90 3.88
CA ILE A 145 5.18 3.18 4.52
C ILE A 145 5.57 3.10 5.99
N VAL A 146 6.44 4.01 6.41
CA VAL A 146 6.86 4.14 7.82
C VAL A 146 6.17 5.35 8.41
N ALA A 147 5.05 5.14 9.09
CA ALA A 147 4.32 6.18 9.80
C ALA A 147 4.77 6.24 11.27
N PRO A 148 5.62 7.22 11.67
CA PRO A 148 6.00 7.37 13.08
C PRO A 148 4.80 7.79 13.92
N TYR A 149 4.80 7.41 15.19
CA TYR A 149 3.84 7.94 16.14
C TYR A 149 4.09 9.44 16.33
N LEU A 150 3.03 10.24 16.16
CA LEU A 150 2.99 11.66 16.43
C LEU A 150 1.90 11.94 17.45
N GLU A 151 2.19 12.79 18.42
CA GLU A 151 1.18 13.33 19.34
C GLU A 151 0.16 14.15 18.56
N ASP A 152 -1.09 14.17 19.03
CA ASP A 152 -2.20 14.77 18.27
C ASP A 152 -2.00 16.26 17.99
N GLU A 153 -1.45 17.00 18.95
CA GLU A 153 -1.17 18.44 18.80
C GLU A 153 -0.06 18.70 17.78
N GLU A 154 0.99 17.87 17.76
CA GLU A 154 2.10 17.97 16.82
C GLU A 154 1.62 17.66 15.40
N ALA A 155 0.93 16.52 15.22
CA ALA A 155 0.35 16.14 13.94
C ALA A 155 -0.63 17.21 13.43
N ASN A 156 -1.53 17.69 14.29
CA ASN A 156 -2.48 18.72 13.89
C ASN A 156 -1.79 20.03 13.52
N GLY A 157 -0.76 20.45 14.27
CA GLY A 157 0.01 21.67 13.97
C GLY A 157 0.66 21.63 12.59
N ILE A 158 1.15 20.46 12.15
CA ILE A 158 1.67 20.25 10.80
C ILE A 158 0.52 20.40 9.78
N LEU A 159 -0.57 19.67 9.97
CA LEU A 159 -1.72 19.64 9.05
C LEU A 159 -2.39 21.02 8.88
N GLU A 160 -2.47 21.82 9.94
CA GLU A 160 -3.04 23.18 9.92
C GLU A 160 -2.43 24.09 8.86
N SER A 161 -1.15 23.89 8.57
CA SER A 161 -0.40 24.71 7.62
C SER A 161 -0.46 24.20 6.18
N MET A 162 -1.14 23.08 5.92
CA MET A 162 -1.13 22.43 4.61
C MET A 162 -2.15 23.06 3.65
N PRO A 163 -1.80 23.22 2.35
CA PRO A 163 -2.69 23.80 1.34
C PRO A 163 -4.09 23.15 1.29
N PHE A 164 -4.16 21.81 1.41
CA PHE A 164 -5.44 21.13 1.32
C PHE A 164 -6.40 21.44 2.48
N VAL A 165 -5.87 21.75 3.67
CA VAL A 165 -6.68 22.14 4.82
C VAL A 165 -7.27 23.53 4.58
N PHE A 166 -6.51 24.45 4.00
CA PHE A 166 -7.04 25.77 3.60
C PHE A 166 -8.14 25.63 2.56
N ALA A 167 -7.90 24.86 1.49
CA ALA A 167 -8.89 24.63 0.43
C ALA A 167 -10.20 24.03 0.98
N ALA A 168 -10.11 23.02 1.84
CA ALA A 168 -11.27 22.40 2.47
C ALA A 168 -12.05 23.40 3.36
N ARG A 169 -11.35 24.26 4.10
CA ARG A 169 -11.95 25.29 4.94
C ARG A 169 -12.65 26.38 4.13
N GLU A 170 -12.03 26.85 3.05
CA GLU A 170 -12.66 27.83 2.15
C GLU A 170 -13.94 27.27 1.55
N LEU A 171 -13.92 26.01 1.10
CA LEU A 171 -15.11 25.38 0.53
C LEU A 171 -16.23 25.19 1.57
N ILE A 172 -15.90 24.73 2.79
CA ILE A 172 -16.87 24.62 3.89
C ILE A 172 -17.44 25.99 4.29
N SER A 173 -16.59 27.01 4.38
CA SER A 173 -16.99 28.39 4.66
C SER A 173 -17.93 28.93 3.57
N TRP A 174 -17.60 28.69 2.30
CA TRP A 174 -18.44 29.06 1.17
C TRP A 174 -19.81 28.38 1.23
N VAL A 175 -19.88 27.08 1.57
CA VAL A 175 -21.15 26.36 1.71
C VAL A 175 -22.06 27.06 2.73
N GLY A 176 -21.52 27.50 3.87
CA GLY A 176 -22.26 28.23 4.89
C GLY A 176 -23.47 27.46 5.40
N ASP A 177 -24.64 28.11 5.43
CA ASP A 177 -25.91 27.49 5.87
C ASP A 177 -26.45 26.44 4.88
N GLY A 178 -25.87 26.34 3.69
CA GLY A 178 -26.17 25.35 2.68
C GLY A 178 -26.17 25.88 1.25
N LYS A 179 -25.92 24.96 0.29
CA LYS A 179 -25.90 25.29 -1.14
C LYS A 179 -26.83 24.38 -1.94
N PRO A 180 -27.49 24.91 -2.97
CA PRO A 180 -28.35 24.12 -3.84
C PRO A 180 -27.52 23.10 -4.61
N THR A 181 -28.05 21.89 -4.71
CA THR A 181 -27.44 20.74 -5.37
C THR A 181 -28.51 19.94 -6.10
N THR A 182 -28.11 19.13 -7.07
CA THR A 182 -29.02 18.17 -7.71
C THR A 182 -29.48 17.09 -6.71
N PRO A 183 -30.50 16.27 -7.02
CA PRO A 183 -30.86 15.05 -6.27
C PRO A 183 -29.68 14.12 -5.96
N ALA A 184 -28.62 14.16 -6.77
CA ALA A 184 -27.40 13.36 -6.62
C ALA A 184 -26.30 14.08 -5.80
N GLY A 185 -26.55 15.27 -5.27
CA GLY A 185 -25.56 16.04 -4.50
C GLY A 185 -24.53 16.78 -5.35
N VAL A 186 -24.78 16.93 -6.66
CA VAL A 186 -23.83 17.57 -7.59
C VAL A 186 -24.12 19.06 -7.72
N LEU A 187 -23.06 19.87 -7.80
CA LEU A 187 -23.12 21.31 -8.06
C LEU A 187 -23.31 21.58 -9.57
N THR A 188 -24.17 22.53 -9.92
CA THR A 188 -24.42 22.90 -11.33
C THR A 188 -24.56 24.41 -11.52
N GLY A 189 -24.49 24.86 -12.78
CA GLY A 189 -24.67 26.25 -13.19
C GLY A 189 -23.85 27.28 -12.39
N ALA A 190 -24.50 28.37 -11.98
CA ALA A 190 -23.86 29.45 -11.22
C ALA A 190 -23.28 28.97 -9.87
N THR A 191 -23.92 28.01 -9.21
CA THR A 191 -23.44 27.46 -7.94
C THR A 191 -22.11 26.73 -8.10
N LEU A 192 -21.94 25.99 -9.21
CA LEU A 192 -20.67 25.35 -9.55
C LEU A 192 -19.58 26.39 -9.80
N GLN A 193 -19.89 27.44 -10.55
CA GLN A 193 -18.93 28.51 -10.84
C GLN A 193 -18.50 29.25 -9.56
N ASP A 194 -19.44 29.54 -8.67
CA ASP A 194 -19.16 30.19 -7.38
C ASP A 194 -18.31 29.30 -6.46
N ALA A 195 -18.55 27.98 -6.48
CA ALA A 195 -17.75 27.01 -5.72
C ALA A 195 -16.31 26.92 -6.23
N ALA A 196 -16.11 26.93 -7.55
CA ALA A 196 -14.78 26.99 -8.16
C ALA A 196 -14.04 28.28 -7.74
N GLY A 197 -14.76 29.41 -7.73
CA GLY A 197 -14.23 30.68 -7.24
C GLY A 197 -13.78 30.66 -5.78
N ALA A 198 -14.46 29.89 -4.91
CA ALA A 198 -14.04 29.71 -3.52
C ALA A 198 -12.67 29.01 -3.38
N LEU A 199 -12.28 28.20 -4.37
CA LEU A 199 -10.95 27.58 -4.45
C LEU A 199 -9.95 28.42 -5.28
N GLY A 200 -10.35 29.63 -5.69
CA GLY A 200 -9.53 30.51 -6.52
C GLY A 200 -9.48 30.13 -8.00
N LEU A 201 -10.41 29.30 -8.49
CA LEU A 201 -10.48 28.87 -9.88
C LEU A 201 -11.45 29.75 -10.67
N PHE A 202 -10.96 30.42 -11.71
CA PHE A 202 -11.77 31.35 -12.51
C PHE A 202 -12.30 30.69 -13.79
N VAL A 203 -13.25 29.76 -13.66
CA VAL A 203 -13.87 29.08 -14.81
C VAL A 203 -15.20 29.72 -15.23
N LYS A 204 -15.68 29.34 -16.42
CA LYS A 204 -17.03 29.65 -16.90
C LYS A 204 -17.83 28.36 -17.04
N VAL A 205 -18.98 28.26 -16.38
CA VAL A 205 -19.82 27.07 -16.49
C VAL A 205 -20.81 27.22 -17.65
N ASP A 206 -20.74 26.31 -18.61
CA ASP A 206 -21.70 26.19 -19.72
C ASP A 206 -22.03 24.72 -19.95
N GLU A 207 -23.19 24.28 -19.47
CA GLU A 207 -23.65 22.87 -19.55
C GLU A 207 -23.82 22.36 -21.00
N SER A 208 -23.79 23.25 -21.99
CA SER A 208 -23.86 22.91 -23.42
C SER A 208 -22.50 22.85 -24.11
N ALA A 209 -21.42 23.18 -23.41
CA ALA A 209 -20.06 23.11 -23.94
C ALA A 209 -19.61 21.68 -24.21
N GLU A 210 -18.62 21.54 -25.10
CA GLU A 210 -17.96 20.25 -25.34
C GLU A 210 -17.17 19.81 -24.10
N VAL A 211 -17.24 18.52 -23.78
CA VAL A 211 -16.46 17.93 -22.69
C VAL A 211 -14.98 17.89 -23.08
N PRO A 212 -14.08 18.50 -22.29
CA PRO A 212 -12.64 18.44 -22.55
C PRO A 212 -12.14 16.99 -22.64
N GLN A 213 -11.25 16.71 -23.59
CA GLN A 213 -10.64 15.37 -23.71
C GLN A 213 -9.72 15.06 -22.52
N GLU A 214 -8.99 16.07 -22.03
CA GLU A 214 -8.20 15.99 -20.81
C GLU A 214 -8.50 17.23 -19.97
N SER A 215 -8.97 17.00 -18.74
CA SER A 215 -9.16 18.07 -17.74
C SER A 215 -7.92 18.16 -16.87
N GLU A 216 -7.31 19.35 -16.83
CA GLU A 216 -6.20 19.67 -15.94
C GLU A 216 -6.68 19.81 -14.50
N TRP A 217 -5.81 19.53 -13.52
CA TRP A 217 -6.17 19.64 -12.09
C TRP A 217 -6.75 21.02 -11.75
N GLU A 218 -6.10 22.08 -12.26
CA GLU A 218 -6.56 23.45 -12.19
C GLU A 218 -6.71 23.99 -13.61
N PRO A 219 -7.94 24.15 -14.11
CA PRO A 219 -8.16 24.74 -15.43
C PRO A 219 -7.59 26.16 -15.52
N GLU A 220 -7.07 26.54 -16.69
CA GLU A 220 -6.65 27.92 -16.96
C GLU A 220 -7.80 28.92 -16.75
N ASP A 221 -7.46 30.15 -16.36
CA ASP A 221 -8.43 31.23 -16.18
C ASP A 221 -9.26 31.48 -17.44
N GLY A 222 -10.59 31.45 -17.27
CA GLY A 222 -11.57 31.63 -18.32
C GLY A 222 -11.95 30.36 -19.08
N THR A 223 -11.39 29.20 -18.72
CA THR A 223 -11.76 27.90 -19.29
C THR A 223 -13.26 27.66 -19.13
N VAL A 224 -13.90 27.21 -20.22
CA VAL A 224 -15.32 26.86 -20.23
C VAL A 224 -15.46 25.38 -19.89
N VAL A 225 -16.25 25.07 -18.86
CA VAL A 225 -16.44 23.71 -18.34
C VAL A 225 -17.93 23.36 -18.30
N PRO A 226 -18.32 22.16 -18.77
CA PRO A 226 -19.72 21.77 -18.76
C PRO A 226 -20.20 21.20 -17.42
N SER A 227 -19.31 20.62 -16.61
CA SER A 227 -19.70 19.96 -15.37
C SER A 227 -18.65 20.03 -14.26
N LEU A 228 -19.01 19.54 -13.07
CA LEU A 228 -18.09 19.42 -11.92
C LEU A 228 -16.90 18.49 -12.22
N ALA A 229 -17.10 17.43 -13.02
CA ALA A 229 -16.05 16.48 -13.36
C ALA A 229 -14.92 17.12 -14.19
N ASP A 230 -15.22 18.23 -14.86
CA ASP A 230 -14.28 19.00 -15.68
C ASP A 230 -13.51 20.05 -14.85
N ILE A 231 -13.71 20.06 -13.53
CA ILE A 231 -12.91 20.83 -12.56
C ILE A 231 -12.33 19.85 -11.53
N PRO A 232 -11.30 19.04 -11.88
CA PRO A 232 -10.85 17.92 -11.07
C PRO A 232 -10.51 18.28 -9.63
N ARG A 233 -9.86 19.43 -9.38
CA ARG A 233 -9.58 19.91 -8.03
C ARG A 233 -10.86 20.11 -7.21
N LEU A 234 -11.84 20.83 -7.75
CA LEU A 234 -13.11 21.05 -7.05
C LEU A 234 -13.88 19.74 -6.85
N SER A 235 -13.90 18.86 -7.85
CA SER A 235 -14.53 17.53 -7.75
C SER A 235 -13.93 16.73 -6.61
N ALA A 236 -12.60 16.69 -6.51
CA ALA A 236 -11.89 15.96 -5.47
C ALA A 236 -12.21 16.50 -4.06
N TYR A 237 -12.25 17.82 -3.88
CA TYR A 237 -12.63 18.42 -2.60
C TYR A 237 -14.11 18.20 -2.27
N TRP A 238 -15.00 18.33 -3.25
CA TRP A 238 -16.42 18.10 -3.05
C TRP A 238 -16.69 16.65 -2.61
N ASP A 239 -16.06 15.69 -3.28
CA ASP A 239 -16.15 14.27 -2.94
C ASP A 239 -15.45 13.95 -1.63
N ALA A 240 -14.34 14.63 -1.29
CA ALA A 240 -13.71 14.52 0.03
C ALA A 240 -14.65 14.97 1.14
N LEU A 241 -15.33 16.11 0.98
CA LEU A 241 -16.27 16.61 1.97
C LEU A 241 -17.53 15.72 2.09
N ILE A 242 -18.02 15.14 0.99
CA ILE A 242 -19.12 14.18 1.03
C ILE A 242 -18.68 12.85 1.65
N GLY A 243 -17.57 12.29 1.18
CA GLY A 243 -17.04 10.98 1.60
C GLY A 243 -16.60 10.94 3.06
N THR A 244 -16.24 12.09 3.64
CA THR A 244 -15.94 12.24 5.07
C THR A 244 -17.15 12.68 5.91
N ALA A 245 -18.34 12.72 5.32
CA ALA A 245 -19.59 13.18 5.92
C ALA A 245 -19.56 14.62 6.46
N MET A 246 -18.59 15.43 6.02
CA MET A 246 -18.52 16.88 6.30
C MET A 246 -19.72 17.60 5.70
N LEU A 247 -20.23 17.10 4.59
CA LEU A 247 -21.48 17.57 3.98
C LEU A 247 -22.58 16.52 4.18
N ARG A 248 -23.72 16.98 4.68
CA ARG A 248 -24.98 16.24 4.69
C ARG A 248 -25.81 16.65 3.49
N TYR A 249 -26.22 15.64 2.74
CA TYR A 249 -27.18 15.80 1.66
C TYR A 249 -28.60 15.75 2.22
N GLN A 250 -29.27 16.90 2.22
CA GLN A 250 -30.70 17.03 2.51
C GLN A 250 -31.33 17.75 1.32
N ALA A 251 -31.74 16.97 0.31
CA ALA A 251 -32.30 17.48 -0.92
C ALA A 251 -33.28 18.64 -0.67
N PRO A 252 -33.12 19.79 -1.35
CA PRO A 252 -32.22 20.04 -2.49
C PRO A 252 -30.84 20.60 -2.12
N ASN A 253 -30.41 20.54 -0.84
CA ASN A 253 -29.23 21.26 -0.38
C ASN A 253 -28.13 20.34 0.18
N ALA A 254 -26.88 20.72 -0.06
CA ALA A 254 -25.74 20.27 0.73
C ALA A 254 -25.52 21.24 1.90
N THR A 255 -25.41 20.72 3.12
CA THR A 255 -25.23 21.50 4.35
C THR A 255 -24.05 20.93 5.16
N PRO A 256 -23.25 21.75 5.85
CA PRO A 256 -22.17 21.24 6.69
C PRO A 256 -22.71 20.43 7.87
N THR A 257 -21.98 19.39 8.25
CA THR A 257 -22.16 18.71 9.53
C THR A 257 -21.46 19.54 10.60
N GLU A 258 -22.21 20.28 11.42
CA GLU A 258 -21.70 21.22 12.43
C GLU A 258 -20.50 20.67 13.22
N SER A 259 -20.63 19.50 13.86
CA SER A 259 -19.55 18.90 14.66
C SER A 259 -18.27 18.58 13.88
N LEU A 260 -18.40 18.25 12.59
CA LEU A 260 -17.28 17.88 11.73
C LEU A 260 -16.64 19.13 11.08
N SER A 261 -17.47 20.11 10.72
CA SER A 261 -17.04 21.44 10.31
C SER A 261 -16.26 22.13 11.42
N ASP A 262 -16.76 22.10 12.65
CA ASP A 262 -16.08 22.64 13.82
C ASP A 262 -14.75 21.94 14.06
N ALA A 263 -14.69 20.61 13.88
CA ALA A 263 -13.44 19.86 13.97
C ALA A 263 -12.43 20.26 12.88
N LEU A 264 -12.86 20.46 11.64
CA LEU A 264 -11.98 20.97 10.57
C LEU A 264 -11.43 22.36 10.90
N LEU A 265 -12.24 23.23 11.50
CA LEU A 265 -11.87 24.58 11.90
C LEU A 265 -11.07 24.64 13.21
N ALA A 266 -11.11 23.59 14.02
CA ALA A 266 -10.41 23.53 15.29
C ALA A 266 -8.89 23.38 15.10
N SER A 267 -8.13 24.11 15.91
CA SER A 267 -6.67 24.08 15.97
C SER A 267 -6.10 23.03 16.92
N SER A 268 -6.95 22.32 17.67
CA SER A 268 -6.56 21.27 18.61
C SER A 268 -7.72 20.31 18.89
N GLY A 269 -7.40 19.15 19.48
CA GLY A 269 -8.36 18.11 19.84
C GLY A 269 -8.36 16.92 18.87
N GLN A 270 -8.75 15.75 19.37
CA GLN A 270 -8.69 14.48 18.64
C GLN A 270 -9.45 14.50 17.31
N GLY A 271 -10.60 15.18 17.27
CA GLY A 271 -11.39 15.33 16.06
C GLY A 271 -10.71 16.18 14.98
N ALA A 272 -9.91 17.17 15.37
CA ALA A 272 -9.31 18.13 14.44
C ALA A 272 -8.27 17.50 13.53
N ARG A 273 -7.39 16.67 14.11
CA ARG A 273 -6.40 15.87 13.38
C ARG A 273 -7.10 14.87 12.44
N LEU A 274 -7.99 14.05 13.00
CA LEU A 274 -8.64 12.96 12.28
C LEU A 274 -9.35 13.45 11.02
N VAL A 275 -10.08 14.56 11.11
CA VAL A 275 -10.81 15.13 9.99
C VAL A 275 -9.89 15.54 8.84
N LYS A 276 -8.76 16.17 9.14
CA LYS A 276 -7.76 16.58 8.14
C LYS A 276 -7.08 15.37 7.51
N GLU A 277 -6.75 14.37 8.32
CA GLU A 277 -6.21 13.10 7.84
C GLU A 277 -7.18 12.37 6.91
N LEU A 278 -8.48 12.38 7.21
CA LEU A 278 -9.53 11.77 6.37
C LEU A 278 -9.70 12.51 5.03
N ILE A 279 -9.62 13.85 5.02
CA ILE A 279 -9.65 14.63 3.78
C ILE A 279 -8.44 14.26 2.91
N ALA A 280 -7.24 14.22 3.49
CA ALA A 280 -6.03 13.82 2.75
C ALA A 280 -6.15 12.40 2.18
N GLU A 281 -6.68 11.45 2.97
CA GLU A 281 -6.94 10.07 2.51
C GLU A 281 -7.89 10.03 1.30
N VAL A 282 -8.97 10.81 1.33
CA VAL A 282 -9.90 10.88 0.18
C VAL A 282 -9.22 11.55 -1.02
N LEU A 283 -8.44 12.62 -0.83
CA LEU A 283 -7.71 13.24 -1.94
C LEU A 283 -6.74 12.27 -2.61
N TYR A 284 -5.92 11.53 -1.83
CA TYR A 284 -5.04 10.48 -2.37
C TYR A 284 -5.80 9.45 -3.18
N SER A 285 -6.82 8.83 -2.56
CA SER A 285 -7.58 7.76 -3.21
C SER A 285 -8.36 8.25 -4.42
N HIS A 286 -8.99 9.42 -4.36
CA HIS A 286 -9.77 10.00 -5.46
C HIS A 286 -8.89 10.31 -6.68
N ILE A 287 -7.73 10.95 -6.48
CA ILE A 287 -6.80 11.26 -7.59
C ILE A 287 -6.29 9.97 -8.26
N LEU A 288 -5.96 8.95 -7.47
CA LEU A 288 -5.46 7.67 -8.00
C LEU A 288 -6.57 6.87 -8.69
N ILE A 289 -7.75 6.74 -8.07
CA ILE A 289 -8.89 6.01 -8.63
C ILE A 289 -9.38 6.66 -9.93
N ASN A 290 -9.53 7.99 -9.97
CA ASN A 290 -9.94 8.66 -11.20
C ASN A 290 -8.90 8.50 -12.32
N THR A 291 -7.61 8.46 -11.97
CA THR A 291 -6.57 8.14 -12.96
C THR A 291 -6.66 6.70 -13.43
N LEU A 292 -6.90 5.73 -12.54
CA LEU A 292 -7.10 4.32 -12.91
C LEU A 292 -8.27 4.11 -13.88
N GLN A 293 -9.37 4.83 -13.65
CA GLN A 293 -10.58 4.72 -14.46
C GLN A 293 -10.45 5.36 -15.85
N LYS A 294 -9.41 6.20 -16.08
CA LYS A 294 -9.15 6.78 -17.40
C LYS A 294 -8.54 5.74 -18.34
N PRO A 295 -9.10 5.52 -19.53
CA PRO A 295 -8.57 4.55 -20.49
C PRO A 295 -7.08 4.78 -20.79
N GLY A 296 -6.27 3.72 -20.65
CA GLY A 296 -4.83 3.76 -20.92
C GLY A 296 -3.98 4.43 -19.84
N LYS A 297 -4.56 4.87 -18.71
CA LYS A 297 -3.81 5.56 -17.64
C LYS A 297 -3.56 4.70 -16.39
N ALA A 298 -3.96 3.42 -16.41
CA ALA A 298 -3.79 2.51 -15.26
C ALA A 298 -2.32 2.40 -14.81
N GLN A 299 -1.39 2.23 -15.75
CA GLN A 299 0.04 2.16 -15.46
C GLN A 299 0.56 3.44 -14.79
N ILE A 300 0.03 4.61 -15.14
CA ILE A 300 0.43 5.89 -14.53
C ILE A 300 0.01 5.91 -13.06
N ALA A 301 -1.23 5.52 -12.76
CA ALA A 301 -1.71 5.46 -11.38
C ALA A 301 -0.93 4.45 -10.53
N GLU A 302 -0.61 3.27 -11.08
CA GLU A 302 0.20 2.27 -10.40
C GLU A 302 1.62 2.77 -10.10
N MET A 303 2.27 3.41 -11.08
CA MET A 303 3.60 4.00 -10.89
C MET A 303 3.58 5.11 -9.84
N VAL A 304 2.58 5.99 -9.88
CA VAL A 304 2.43 7.07 -8.89
C VAL A 304 2.18 6.49 -7.50
N ALA A 305 1.30 5.49 -7.35
CA ALA A 305 1.08 4.78 -6.10
C ALA A 305 2.38 4.15 -5.56
N GLY A 306 3.18 3.54 -6.44
CA GLY A 306 4.50 3.00 -6.11
C GLY A 306 5.49 4.07 -5.63
N VAL A 307 5.56 5.21 -6.31
CA VAL A 307 6.42 6.34 -5.90
C VAL A 307 5.97 6.89 -4.54
N LEU A 308 4.68 7.14 -4.35
CA LEU A 308 4.13 7.63 -3.07
C LEU A 308 4.43 6.68 -1.90
N SER A 309 4.25 5.37 -2.14
CA SER A 309 4.54 4.32 -1.16
C SER A 309 6.01 4.33 -0.73
N ASN A 310 6.93 4.47 -1.69
CA ASN A 310 8.37 4.60 -1.38
C ASN A 310 8.73 5.97 -0.77
N ALA A 311 8.07 7.05 -1.17
CA ALA A 311 8.25 8.41 -0.63
C ALA A 311 7.89 8.52 0.86
N ALA A 312 7.02 7.62 1.34
CA ALA A 312 6.66 7.51 2.75
C ALA A 312 7.49 6.45 3.52
N SER A 313 8.51 5.85 2.91
CA SER A 313 9.36 4.83 3.53
C SER A 313 10.50 5.42 4.37
N SER A 314 11.40 4.55 4.87
CA SER A 314 12.66 4.96 5.50
C SER A 314 13.75 5.37 4.51
N THR A 315 13.57 5.08 3.23
CA THR A 315 14.52 5.34 2.14
C THR A 315 13.78 5.98 0.96
N PRO A 316 13.34 7.25 1.11
CA PRO A 316 12.62 7.95 0.05
C PRO A 316 13.40 7.98 -1.27
N PRO A 317 12.72 7.90 -2.43
CA PRO A 317 13.41 7.90 -3.70
C PRO A 317 13.94 9.30 -4.02
N ARG A 318 15.15 9.37 -4.58
CA ARG A 318 15.69 10.62 -5.11
C ARG A 318 14.92 11.05 -6.34
N THR A 319 14.55 12.32 -6.40
CA THR A 319 13.74 12.89 -7.48
C THR A 319 14.42 12.69 -8.84
N GLU A 320 15.74 12.87 -8.91
CA GLU A 320 16.52 12.70 -10.14
C GLU A 320 16.36 11.29 -10.72
N PHE A 321 16.31 10.24 -9.90
CA PHE A 321 16.20 8.86 -10.39
C PHE A 321 14.76 8.40 -10.54
N ALA A 322 13.84 8.90 -9.71
CA ALA A 322 12.43 8.51 -9.74
C ALA A 322 11.71 9.04 -10.99
N LEU A 323 12.12 10.21 -11.50
CA LEU A 323 11.48 10.90 -12.61
C LEU A 323 12.36 10.97 -13.87
N GLN A 324 13.52 10.30 -13.87
CA GLN A 324 14.34 10.17 -15.06
C GLN A 324 13.86 9.00 -15.91
N VAL A 325 13.71 9.26 -17.21
CA VAL A 325 13.59 8.19 -18.21
C VAL A 325 14.97 7.52 -18.35
N PRO A 326 15.11 6.21 -18.08
CA PRO A 326 16.38 5.52 -18.23
C PRO A 326 16.86 5.53 -19.68
N SER A 327 18.16 5.67 -19.89
CA SER A 327 18.80 5.56 -21.20
C SER A 327 19.19 4.11 -21.52
N GLU A 328 19.63 3.84 -22.75
CA GLU A 328 20.17 2.53 -23.15
C GLU A 328 21.38 2.10 -22.31
N ASP A 329 22.15 3.06 -21.79
CA ASP A 329 23.29 2.79 -20.91
C ASP A 329 22.86 2.40 -19.49
N ASP A 330 21.64 2.76 -19.07
CA ASP A 330 21.09 2.49 -17.74
C ASP A 330 20.38 1.12 -17.66
N LEU A 331 19.94 0.58 -18.80
CA LEU A 331 19.15 -0.66 -18.87
C LEU A 331 19.87 -1.78 -19.63
N PRO A 332 19.69 -3.06 -19.23
CA PRO A 332 20.10 -4.20 -20.05
C PRO A 332 19.47 -4.16 -21.44
N ALA A 333 20.18 -4.64 -22.47
CA ALA A 333 19.71 -4.64 -23.87
C ALA A 333 18.32 -5.28 -24.06
N GLU A 334 17.98 -6.27 -23.23
CA GLU A 334 16.67 -6.93 -23.24
C GLU A 334 15.53 -6.00 -22.82
N GLN A 335 15.81 -4.94 -22.07
CA GLN A 335 14.85 -3.98 -21.52
C GLN A 335 14.80 -2.66 -22.29
N HIS A 336 15.65 -2.46 -23.31
CA HIS A 336 15.65 -1.24 -24.14
C HIS A 336 14.30 -0.94 -24.78
N HIS A 337 13.49 -1.98 -25.05
CA HIS A 337 12.14 -1.81 -25.58
C HIS A 337 11.18 -1.07 -24.64
N LEU A 338 11.48 -1.00 -23.34
CA LEU A 338 10.66 -0.28 -22.35
C LEU A 338 10.86 1.23 -22.41
N ILE A 339 12.00 1.71 -22.94
CA ILE A 339 12.39 3.13 -22.92
C ILE A 339 11.30 3.99 -23.58
N ALA A 340 10.82 3.60 -24.76
CA ALA A 340 9.78 4.35 -25.48
C ALA A 340 8.47 4.48 -24.68
N GLY A 341 8.09 3.43 -23.93
CA GLY A 341 6.92 3.50 -23.04
C GLY A 341 7.16 4.40 -21.84
N LEU A 342 8.37 4.36 -21.27
CA LEU A 342 8.75 5.23 -20.15
C LEU A 342 8.83 6.70 -20.56
N GLU A 343 9.26 7.01 -21.79
CA GLU A 343 9.24 8.38 -22.34
C GLU A 343 7.84 8.99 -22.37
N GLU A 344 6.80 8.17 -22.58
CA GLU A 344 5.41 8.60 -22.56
C GLU A 344 4.84 8.69 -21.14
N VAL A 345 5.15 7.69 -20.30
CA VAL A 345 4.51 7.53 -18.98
C VAL A 345 5.15 8.42 -17.91
N VAL A 346 6.48 8.57 -17.89
CA VAL A 346 7.19 9.30 -16.81
C VAL A 346 6.76 10.77 -16.70
N PRO A 347 6.59 11.56 -17.78
CA PRO A 347 6.08 12.92 -17.68
C PRO A 347 4.68 13.01 -17.08
N GLN A 348 3.83 12.01 -17.33
CA GLN A 348 2.48 11.95 -16.78
C GLN A 348 2.48 11.57 -15.30
N VAL A 349 3.38 10.67 -14.90
CA VAL A 349 3.67 10.35 -13.49
C VAL A 349 4.14 11.60 -12.75
N GLU A 350 5.09 12.35 -13.32
CA GLU A 350 5.54 13.62 -12.74
C GLU A 350 4.37 14.60 -12.62
N SER A 351 3.59 14.81 -13.68
CA SER A 351 2.43 15.71 -13.64
C SER A 351 1.45 15.37 -12.52
N LEU A 352 1.15 14.08 -12.31
CA LEU A 352 0.27 13.65 -11.22
C LEU A 352 0.92 13.83 -9.83
N LEU A 353 2.23 13.60 -9.70
CA LEU A 353 2.96 13.89 -8.45
C LEU A 353 2.97 15.39 -8.13
N ARG A 354 3.06 16.26 -9.14
CA ARG A 354 2.95 17.72 -8.97
C ARG A 354 1.56 18.14 -8.49
N VAL A 355 0.50 17.40 -8.85
CA VAL A 355 -0.84 17.62 -8.27
C VAL A 355 -0.82 17.38 -6.76
N PHE A 356 -0.23 16.26 -6.31
CA PHE A 356 -0.07 15.99 -4.87
C PHE A 356 0.80 17.05 -4.17
N GLU A 357 1.87 17.49 -4.81
CA GLU A 357 2.74 18.55 -4.29
C GLU A 357 1.99 19.87 -4.10
N ARG A 358 1.16 20.28 -5.07
CA ARG A 358 0.37 21.52 -4.97
C ARG A 358 -0.56 21.53 -3.76
N GLU A 359 -1.11 20.39 -3.39
CA GLU A 359 -1.98 20.26 -2.20
C GLU A 359 -1.19 20.04 -0.90
N GLY A 360 0.15 19.99 -0.96
CA GLY A 360 1.04 19.71 0.17
C GLY A 360 0.99 18.26 0.65
N LEU A 361 0.51 17.35 -0.19
CA LEU A 361 0.44 15.92 0.10
C LEU A 361 1.77 15.21 -0.17
N VAL A 362 2.65 15.81 -0.97
CA VAL A 362 4.00 15.33 -1.28
C VAL A 362 4.94 16.52 -1.31
N GLU A 363 6.21 16.31 -0.97
CA GLU A 363 7.29 17.27 -1.17
C GLU A 363 8.26 16.73 -2.22
N ILE A 364 8.49 17.47 -3.31
CA ILE A 364 9.38 17.05 -4.41
C ILE A 364 10.61 17.97 -4.42
N ASN A 365 11.63 17.59 -3.66
CA ASN A 365 12.91 18.30 -3.56
C ASN A 365 14.04 17.46 -4.17
N GLU A 366 15.18 17.31 -3.49
CA GLU A 366 16.22 16.32 -3.84
C GLU A 366 15.69 14.88 -3.73
N GLU A 367 14.80 14.65 -2.78
CA GLU A 367 14.04 13.42 -2.59
C GLU A 367 12.53 13.71 -2.68
N ILE A 368 11.77 12.71 -3.14
CA ILE A 368 10.32 12.73 -3.09
C ILE A 368 9.90 12.17 -1.74
N THR A 369 9.25 12.98 -0.91
CA THR A 369 8.84 12.56 0.43
C THR A 369 7.37 12.85 0.69
N VAL A 370 6.76 12.02 1.55
CA VAL A 370 5.42 12.28 2.08
C VAL A 370 5.56 12.80 3.51
N PRO A 371 4.96 13.96 3.83
CA PRO A 371 4.98 14.51 5.18
C PRO A 371 4.57 13.48 6.22
N VAL A 372 5.30 13.39 7.34
CA VAL A 372 5.11 12.35 8.35
C VAL A 372 3.67 12.26 8.88
N ALA A 373 3.00 13.41 9.01
CA ALA A 373 1.60 13.49 9.46
C ALA A 373 0.59 12.89 8.46
N LEU A 374 0.96 12.68 7.20
CA LEU A 374 0.10 12.17 6.14
C LEU A 374 0.33 10.70 5.80
N ARG A 375 1.39 10.08 6.33
CA ARG A 375 1.79 8.71 5.96
C ARG A 375 0.71 7.68 6.27
N SER A 376 0.04 7.79 7.41
CA SER A 376 -1.11 6.92 7.73
C SER A 376 -2.32 7.17 6.84
N SER A 377 -2.56 8.41 6.41
CA SER A 377 -3.62 8.72 5.44
C SER A 377 -3.32 8.13 4.06
N LEU A 378 -2.07 8.25 3.61
CA LEU A 378 -1.61 7.64 2.37
C LEU A 378 -1.76 6.12 2.41
N GLU A 379 -1.34 5.48 3.50
CA GLU A 379 -1.47 4.03 3.65
C GLU A 379 -2.91 3.56 3.50
N ARG A 380 -3.86 4.18 4.23
CA ARG A 380 -5.29 3.87 4.10
C ARG A 380 -5.82 4.14 2.69
N ALA A 381 -5.35 5.20 2.04
CA ALA A 381 -5.73 5.52 0.67
C ALA A 381 -5.24 4.47 -0.33
N LEU A 382 -3.99 4.00 -0.21
CA LEU A 382 -3.44 2.96 -1.06
C LEU A 382 -4.16 1.61 -0.86
N THR A 383 -4.58 1.29 0.37
CA THR A 383 -5.45 0.14 0.63
C THR A 383 -6.77 0.26 -0.14
N LYS A 384 -7.44 1.42 -0.08
CA LYS A 384 -8.69 1.68 -0.84
C LYS A 384 -8.50 1.55 -2.35
N VAL A 385 -7.38 2.05 -2.88
CA VAL A 385 -7.04 1.93 -4.31
C VAL A 385 -6.86 0.46 -4.68
N SER A 386 -6.13 -0.31 -3.86
CA SER A 386 -5.95 -1.75 -4.05
C SER A 386 -7.30 -2.50 -4.03
N ASP A 387 -8.17 -2.19 -3.06
CA ASP A 387 -9.50 -2.80 -2.97
C ASP A 387 -10.37 -2.47 -4.19
N HIS A 388 -10.27 -1.25 -4.72
CA HIS A 388 -10.99 -0.85 -5.93
C HIS A 388 -10.57 -1.69 -7.14
N VAL A 389 -9.26 -1.87 -7.36
CA VAL A 389 -8.73 -2.71 -8.44
C VAL A 389 -9.19 -4.16 -8.31
N LEU A 390 -9.17 -4.72 -7.09
CA LEU A 390 -9.60 -6.10 -6.85
C LEU A 390 -11.10 -6.30 -7.10
N ASN A 391 -11.94 -5.34 -6.73
CA ASN A 391 -13.39 -5.42 -6.90
C ASN A 391 -13.80 -5.28 -8.38
N ASP A 392 -13.16 -4.39 -9.14
CA ASP A 392 -13.41 -4.26 -10.58
C ASP A 392 -13.01 -5.53 -11.34
N SER A 393 -11.88 -6.15 -10.94
CA SER A 393 -11.41 -7.43 -11.52
C SER A 393 -12.41 -8.59 -11.34
N GLN A 394 -13.18 -8.59 -10.24
CA GLN A 394 -14.19 -9.63 -9.96
C GLN A 394 -15.48 -9.40 -10.76
N GLN A 395 -15.86 -8.15 -11.01
CA GLN A 395 -17.05 -7.83 -11.82
C GLN A 395 -16.86 -8.20 -13.29
N ASP A 396 -15.66 -8.03 -13.84
CA ASP A 396 -15.35 -8.46 -15.21
C ASP A 396 -15.45 -9.99 -15.37
N THR A 397 -15.01 -10.76 -14.37
CA THR A 397 -15.09 -12.24 -14.42
C THR A 397 -16.51 -12.80 -14.30
N ASP A 398 -17.42 -12.10 -13.62
CA ASP A 398 -18.83 -12.51 -13.50
C ASP A 398 -19.69 -12.04 -14.70
N SER A 399 -19.20 -11.09 -15.50
CA SER A 399 -19.90 -10.62 -16.71
C SER A 399 -19.69 -11.52 -17.94
N ASP A 400 -18.69 -12.40 -17.88
CA ASP A 400 -18.33 -13.37 -18.94
C ASP A 400 -18.78 -14.82 -18.64
N ALA A 401 -19.55 -15.04 -17.57
CA ALA A 401 -20.16 -16.33 -17.19
C ALA A 401 -21.68 -16.36 -17.41
#